data_AF-A0A1I7CQG3-F1
#
_entry.id   AF-A0A1I7CQG3-F1
#
_cell.length_a   1.000
_cell.length_b   1.000
_cell.length_c   1.000
_cell.angle_alpha   90.00
_cell.angle_beta   90.00
_cell.angle_gamma   90.00
#
_symmetry.space_group_name_H-M   'P 1'
#
loop_
_entity.id
_entity.type
_entity.pdbx_description
1 polymer ?
#
loop_
_entity_poly.entity_id
_entity_poly.type
_entity_poly.pdbx_seq_one_letter_code
_entity_poly.pdbx_strand_id
1 'polypeptide(L)'
;MRLICLLLCTLLPLLALSQSQEMEIANSICNKLSSLDLTEPTTVLNQKSISAMQQVYQGFQSKSADLIEGYRKKYPNKSDIEITKAIGQEVTALLMHECIAYQRITMFNAQPVPEISDAVTKVGKDFTLLLTSKGVIEELSQGLIDECIVQVMDQNSDLILKAYGNISSPKFMQEFQAYLMTESIPYIRWVASQLN
;
A
#
# COMPACT_ATOMS: atom_id res chain seq x y z
N MET A 1 34.20 32.20 -31.26
CA MET A 1 32.90 31.72 -30.77
C MET A 1 32.98 30.20 -30.65
N ARG A 2 33.67 29.62 -29.65
CA ARG A 2 33.45 29.68 -28.19
C ARG A 2 32.08 29.12 -27.78
N LEU A 3 32.12 27.90 -27.24
CA LEU A 3 31.56 27.57 -25.92
C LEU A 3 30.02 27.59 -25.74
N ILE A 4 29.23 27.17 -26.73
CA ILE A 4 27.76 27.03 -26.52
C ILE A 4 27.25 25.59 -26.62
N CYS A 5 28.02 24.63 -27.16
CA CYS A 5 27.58 23.23 -27.27
C CYS A 5 28.01 22.30 -26.12
N LEU A 6 28.85 22.76 -25.18
CA LEU A 6 29.40 21.92 -24.10
C LEU A 6 28.82 22.20 -22.70
N LEU A 7 27.84 23.11 -22.59
CA LEU A 7 27.27 23.56 -21.31
C LEU A 7 25.78 23.21 -21.13
N LEU A 8 25.12 22.61 -22.12
CA LEU A 8 23.73 22.12 -21.97
C LEU A 8 23.62 20.65 -21.55
N CYS A 9 24.73 19.92 -21.43
CA CYS A 9 24.74 18.52 -20.98
C CYS A 9 25.15 18.32 -19.51
N THR A 10 25.40 19.39 -18.74
CA THR A 10 25.84 19.30 -17.33
C THR A 10 24.80 19.80 -16.33
N LEU A 11 23.56 20.03 -16.76
CA LEU A 11 22.44 20.47 -15.92
C LEU A 11 21.20 19.60 -16.12
N LEU A 12 21.40 18.30 -16.34
CA LEU A 12 20.48 17.34 -15.72
C LEU A 12 20.90 17.32 -14.24
N PRO A 13 20.14 17.93 -13.30
CA PRO A 13 20.10 17.27 -12.02
C PRO A 13 19.58 15.87 -12.37
N LEU A 14 20.46 14.88 -12.23
CA LEU A 14 20.06 13.64 -11.62
C LEU A 14 19.21 14.07 -10.42
N LEU A 15 17.90 14.18 -10.63
CA LEU A 15 16.93 14.08 -9.58
C LEU A 15 17.22 12.69 -9.01
N ALA A 16 18.17 12.65 -8.07
CA ALA A 16 18.05 11.74 -6.96
C ALA A 16 16.64 12.03 -6.45
N LEU A 17 15.67 11.25 -6.92
CA LEU A 17 14.34 11.18 -6.36
C LEU A 17 14.61 10.79 -4.91
N SER A 18 14.79 11.79 -4.05
CA SER A 18 14.95 11.57 -2.62
C SER A 18 13.67 10.88 -2.21
N GLN A 19 13.80 9.61 -1.86
CA GLN A 19 12.72 8.82 -1.32
C GLN A 19 12.01 9.63 -0.23
N SER A 20 10.67 9.63 -0.22
CA SER A 20 9.94 10.35 0.84
C SER A 20 10.32 9.75 2.20
N GLN A 21 10.24 10.54 3.26
CA GLN A 21 10.62 10.06 4.59
C GLN A 21 9.71 8.91 5.06
N GLU A 22 8.43 8.89 4.66
CA GLU A 22 7.51 7.78 4.89
C GLU A 22 8.01 6.50 4.22
N MET A 23 8.51 6.61 2.99
CA MET A 23 9.05 5.48 2.26
C MET A 23 10.40 5.01 2.86
N GLU A 24 11.22 5.91 3.40
CA GLU A 24 12.43 5.53 4.15
C GLU A 24 12.08 4.70 5.41
N ILE A 25 11.02 5.11 6.14
CA ILE A 25 10.49 4.38 7.29
C ILE A 25 9.94 3.02 6.84
N ALA A 26 9.10 2.99 5.79
CA ALA A 26 8.50 1.77 5.26
C ALA A 26 9.57 0.76 4.82
N ASN A 27 10.61 1.21 4.11
CA ASN A 27 11.75 0.38 3.73
C ASN A 27 12.51 -0.17 4.93
N SER A 28 12.74 0.67 5.96
CA SER A 28 13.43 0.24 7.18
C SER A 28 12.63 -0.82 7.94
N ILE A 29 11.31 -0.66 8.03
CA ILE A 29 10.40 -1.66 8.59
C ILE A 29 10.45 -2.93 7.73
N CYS A 30 10.32 -2.81 6.41
CA CYS A 30 10.28 -3.98 5.53
C CYS A 30 11.56 -4.81 5.61
N ASN A 31 12.72 -4.17 5.68
CA ASN A 31 14.01 -4.83 5.87
C ASN A 31 14.06 -5.63 7.17
N LYS A 32 13.51 -5.09 8.27
CA LYS A 32 13.42 -5.81 9.54
C LYS A 32 12.45 -6.99 9.46
N LEU A 33 11.27 -6.78 8.88
CA LEU A 33 10.27 -7.85 8.72
C LEU A 33 10.76 -8.98 7.81
N SER A 34 11.52 -8.66 6.76
CA SER A 34 12.07 -9.64 5.82
C SER A 34 13.11 -10.58 6.46
N SER A 35 13.64 -10.23 7.63
CA SER A 35 14.55 -11.10 8.40
C SER A 35 13.83 -12.09 9.33
N LEU A 36 12.51 -11.99 9.46
CA LEU A 36 11.73 -12.88 10.31
C LEU A 36 11.51 -14.24 9.65
N ASP A 37 11.46 -15.28 10.48
CA ASP A 37 11.10 -16.63 10.03
C ASP A 37 9.58 -16.73 9.87
N LEU A 38 9.13 -16.72 8.61
CA LEU A 38 7.71 -16.77 8.26
C LEU A 38 7.10 -18.17 8.44
N THR A 39 7.86 -19.16 8.91
CA THR A 39 7.34 -20.49 9.28
C THR A 39 6.90 -20.58 10.74
N GLU A 40 7.21 -19.58 11.56
CA GLU A 40 6.78 -19.53 12.96
C GLU A 40 5.26 -19.38 13.10
N PRO A 41 4.68 -19.81 14.25
CA PRO A 41 3.27 -19.58 14.54
C PRO A 41 2.90 -18.09 14.41
N THR A 42 1.76 -17.80 13.81
CA THR A 42 1.29 -16.43 13.53
C THR A 42 1.29 -15.53 14.78
N THR A 43 0.97 -16.07 15.96
CA THR A 43 1.00 -15.33 17.22
C THR A 43 2.41 -14.84 17.58
N VAL A 44 3.43 -15.68 17.40
CA VAL A 44 4.85 -15.34 17.63
C VAL A 44 5.31 -14.34 16.58
N LEU A 45 4.95 -14.56 15.31
CA LEU A 45 5.32 -13.69 14.21
C LEU A 45 4.71 -12.29 14.36
N ASN A 46 3.47 -12.18 14.83
CA ASN A 46 2.83 -10.92 15.15
C ASN A 46 3.56 -10.17 16.27
N GLN A 47 4.00 -10.86 17.33
CA GLN A 47 4.77 -10.23 18.40
C GLN A 47 6.14 -9.73 17.92
N LYS A 48 6.84 -10.53 17.11
CA LYS A 48 8.13 -10.16 16.55
C LYS A 48 8.02 -8.99 15.56
N SER A 49 6.98 -8.98 14.73
CA SER A 49 6.74 -7.88 13.79
C SER A 49 6.40 -6.56 14.49
N ILE A 50 5.57 -6.58 15.54
CA ILE A 50 5.31 -5.41 16.39
C ILE A 50 6.62 -4.89 17.01
N SER A 51 7.43 -5.80 17.57
CA SER A 51 8.71 -5.43 18.19
C SER A 51 9.69 -4.83 17.16
N ALA A 52 9.75 -5.41 15.96
CA ALA A 52 10.57 -4.91 14.86
C ALA A 52 10.13 -3.51 14.40
N MET A 53 8.83 -3.28 14.23
CA MET A 53 8.28 -1.96 13.88
C MET A 53 8.57 -0.92 14.96
N GLN A 54 8.38 -1.26 16.25
CA GLN A 54 8.68 -0.37 17.37
C GLN A 54 10.16 0.05 17.40
N GLN A 55 11.09 -0.88 17.15
CA GLN A 55 12.51 -0.57 17.07
C GLN A 55 12.82 0.43 15.95
N VAL A 56 12.20 0.27 14.78
CA VAL A 56 12.37 1.23 13.67
C VAL A 56 11.84 2.60 14.06
N TYR A 57 10.61 2.68 14.59
CA TYR A 57 10.05 3.97 15.02
C TYR A 57 10.89 4.67 16.09
N GLN A 58 11.46 3.93 17.04
CA GLN A 58 12.40 4.48 18.04
C GLN A 58 13.64 5.08 17.38
N GLY A 59 14.22 4.39 16.39
CA GLY A 59 15.37 4.89 15.62
C GLY A 59 15.06 6.12 14.75
N PHE A 60 13.78 6.32 14.40
CA PHE A 60 13.34 7.46 13.59
C PHE A 60 12.84 8.66 14.41
N GLN A 61 12.79 8.60 15.74
CA GLN A 61 12.25 9.68 16.59
C GLN A 61 12.83 11.07 16.27
N SER A 62 14.12 11.18 15.99
CA SER A 62 14.76 12.46 15.63
C SER A 62 14.40 12.95 14.22
N LYS A 63 14.24 12.04 13.25
CA LYS A 63 13.80 12.35 11.88
C LYS A 63 12.30 12.64 11.79
N SER A 64 11.50 12.06 12.68
CA SER A 64 10.06 12.29 12.75
C SER A 64 9.70 13.76 12.99
N ALA A 65 10.57 14.55 13.62
CA ALA A 65 10.33 15.98 13.83
C ALA A 65 10.25 16.76 12.50
N ASP A 66 11.14 16.48 11.55
CA ASP A 66 11.14 17.12 10.23
C ASP A 66 9.92 16.68 9.41
N LEU A 67 9.55 15.39 9.50
CA LEU A 67 8.36 14.84 8.85
C LEU A 67 7.08 15.52 9.36
N ILE A 68 6.93 15.58 10.69
CA ILE A 68 5.79 16.21 11.36
C ILE A 68 5.71 17.68 10.97
N GLU A 69 6.83 18.41 10.95
CA GLU A 69 6.86 19.82 10.58
C GLU A 69 6.48 20.03 9.10
N GLY A 70 6.91 19.13 8.21
CA GLY A 70 6.46 19.12 6.81
C GLY A 70 4.93 18.97 6.69
N TYR A 71 4.35 18.05 7.47
CA TYR A 71 2.89 17.86 7.51
C TYR A 71 2.15 19.04 8.14
N ARG A 72 2.69 19.67 9.19
CA ARG A 72 2.12 20.89 9.79
C ARG A 72 2.00 22.01 8.76
N LYS A 73 3.04 22.21 7.93
CA LYS A 73 3.01 23.21 6.86
C LYS A 73 1.98 22.87 5.78
N LYS A 74 1.83 21.60 5.44
CA LYS A 74 0.87 21.12 4.43
C LYS A 74 -0.58 21.18 4.93
N TYR A 75 -0.79 20.91 6.23
CA TYR A 75 -2.10 20.82 6.86
C TYR A 75 -2.14 21.66 8.14
N PRO A 76 -2.14 23.00 8.03
CA PRO A 76 -2.02 23.91 9.18
C PRO A 76 -3.18 23.80 10.18
N ASN A 77 -4.30 23.20 9.78
CA ASN A 77 -5.49 23.03 10.61
C ASN A 77 -5.58 21.66 11.29
N LYS A 78 -4.62 20.74 11.08
CA LYS A 78 -4.61 19.41 11.71
C LYS A 78 -3.80 19.44 13.01
N SER A 79 -4.28 18.73 14.02
CA SER A 79 -3.54 18.50 15.26
C SER A 79 -2.35 17.56 15.05
N ASP A 80 -1.39 17.58 15.98
CA ASP A 80 -0.24 16.68 15.97
C ASP A 80 -0.64 15.18 15.97
N ILE A 81 -1.76 14.86 16.63
CA ILE A 81 -2.33 13.49 16.63
C ILE A 81 -2.82 13.12 15.23
N GLU A 82 -3.56 14.02 14.57
CA GLU A 82 -4.04 13.78 13.20
C GLU A 82 -2.88 13.69 12.20
N ILE A 83 -1.84 14.50 12.36
CA ILE A 83 -0.63 14.44 11.54
C ILE A 83 0.09 13.11 11.73
N THR A 84 0.30 12.68 12.98
CA THR A 84 0.95 11.40 13.29
C THR A 84 0.14 10.23 12.75
N LYS A 85 -1.20 10.29 12.86
CA LYS A 85 -2.11 9.30 12.27
C LYS A 85 -1.96 9.26 10.75
N ALA A 86 -1.93 10.41 10.07
CA ALA A 86 -1.76 10.47 8.61
C ALA A 86 -0.42 9.87 8.15
N ILE A 87 0.68 10.17 8.87
CA ILE A 87 1.99 9.58 8.60
C ILE A 87 1.94 8.05 8.77
N GLY A 88 1.36 7.56 9.86
CA GLY A 88 1.23 6.13 10.12
C GLY A 88 0.37 5.41 9.07
N GLN A 89 -0.67 6.06 8.57
CA GLN A 89 -1.51 5.55 7.48
C GLN A 89 -0.72 5.46 6.16
N GLU A 90 0.07 6.48 5.81
CA GLU A 90 0.88 6.43 4.58
C GLU A 90 1.98 5.37 4.67
N VAL A 91 2.68 5.27 5.80
CA VAL A 91 3.68 4.20 6.03
C VAL A 91 3.04 2.82 5.92
N THR A 92 1.85 2.63 6.51
CA THR A 92 1.11 1.37 6.40
C THR A 92 0.72 1.07 4.96
N ALA A 93 0.22 2.04 4.20
CA ALA A 93 -0.14 1.87 2.80
C ALA A 93 1.09 1.48 1.94
N LEU A 94 2.24 2.11 2.19
CA LEU A 94 3.50 1.77 1.53
C LEU A 94 3.95 0.35 1.88
N LEU A 95 3.82 -0.09 3.13
CA LEU A 95 4.13 -1.47 3.53
C LEU A 95 3.20 -2.49 2.89
N MET A 96 1.90 -2.19 2.80
CA MET A 96 0.93 -3.04 2.14
C MET A 96 1.21 -3.17 0.64
N HIS A 97 1.73 -2.14 -0.02
CA HIS A 97 2.02 -2.16 -1.45
C HIS A 97 3.39 -2.77 -1.78
N GLU A 98 4.43 -2.35 -1.06
CA GLU A 98 5.84 -2.59 -1.44
C GLU A 98 6.52 -3.68 -0.61
N CYS A 99 5.94 -4.10 0.52
CA CYS A 99 6.60 -5.01 1.44
C CYS A 99 5.96 -6.40 1.49
N ILE A 100 6.51 -7.34 0.72
CA ILE A 100 6.07 -8.76 0.71
C ILE A 100 6.04 -9.35 2.13
N ALA A 101 7.06 -9.09 2.96
CA ALA A 101 7.09 -9.61 4.33
C ALA A 101 5.91 -9.08 5.16
N TYR A 102 5.60 -7.79 5.05
CA TYR A 102 4.45 -7.18 5.73
C TYR A 102 3.14 -7.76 5.21
N GLN A 103 2.97 -7.87 3.90
CA GLN A 103 1.79 -8.45 3.27
C GLN A 103 1.54 -9.87 3.79
N ARG A 104 2.56 -10.72 3.75
CA ARG A 104 2.45 -12.10 4.21
C ARG A 104 2.06 -12.18 5.68
N ILE A 105 2.72 -11.41 6.55
CA ILE A 105 2.47 -11.43 8.00
C ILE A 105 1.05 -10.94 8.31
N THR A 106 0.67 -9.79 7.77
CA THR A 106 -0.52 -9.05 8.22
C THR A 106 -1.78 -9.34 7.42
N MET A 107 -1.64 -9.70 6.14
CA MET A 107 -2.77 -9.83 5.21
C MET A 107 -3.01 -11.29 4.79
N PHE A 108 -1.97 -12.14 4.85
CA PHE A 108 -2.05 -13.54 4.38
C PHE A 108 -1.63 -14.59 5.44
N ASN A 109 -1.65 -14.25 6.74
CA ASN A 109 -1.38 -15.20 7.83
C ASN A 109 -0.07 -16.01 7.64
N ALA A 110 1.01 -15.31 7.31
CA ALA A 110 2.35 -15.83 6.97
C ALA A 110 2.45 -16.68 5.69
N GLN A 111 1.33 -16.93 4.99
CA GLN A 111 1.31 -17.64 3.72
C GLN A 111 1.87 -16.76 2.59
N PRO A 112 2.31 -17.36 1.47
CA PRO A 112 2.62 -16.60 0.26
C PRO A 112 1.43 -15.75 -0.20
N VAL A 113 1.72 -14.59 -0.79
CA VAL A 113 0.71 -13.80 -1.51
C VAL A 113 0.19 -14.68 -2.67
N PRO A 114 -1.13 -14.85 -2.82
CA PRO A 114 -1.69 -15.62 -3.93
C PRO A 114 -1.22 -15.09 -5.28
N GLU A 115 -0.95 -15.99 -6.22
CA GLU A 115 -0.70 -15.62 -7.61
C GLU A 115 -1.98 -15.02 -8.20
N ILE A 116 -1.86 -13.86 -8.84
CA ILE A 116 -2.98 -13.14 -9.45
C ILE A 116 -2.99 -13.45 -10.95
N SER A 117 -4.05 -14.09 -11.44
CA SER A 117 -4.20 -14.37 -12.88
C SER A 117 -4.45 -13.12 -13.73
N ASP A 118 -4.29 -13.25 -15.05
CA ASP A 118 -4.64 -12.19 -16.00
C ASP A 118 -6.13 -11.78 -15.93
N ALA A 119 -7.01 -12.77 -15.70
CA ALA A 119 -8.44 -12.52 -15.56
C ALA A 119 -8.71 -11.62 -14.35
N VAL A 120 -8.15 -11.96 -13.19
CA VAL A 120 -8.29 -11.16 -11.98
C VAL A 120 -7.58 -9.83 -12.10
N THR A 121 -6.42 -9.78 -12.76
CA THR A 121 -5.72 -8.51 -13.04
C THR A 121 -6.61 -7.55 -13.83
N LYS A 122 -7.38 -8.04 -14.81
CA LYS A 122 -8.32 -7.20 -15.56
C LYS A 122 -9.46 -6.69 -14.66
N VAL A 123 -10.13 -7.59 -13.92
CA VAL A 123 -11.24 -7.22 -13.01
C VAL A 123 -10.75 -6.26 -11.93
N GLY A 124 -9.59 -6.53 -11.37
CA GLY A 124 -8.89 -5.69 -10.40
C GLY A 124 -8.60 -4.29 -10.92
N LYS A 125 -8.06 -4.17 -12.14
CA LYS A 125 -7.84 -2.86 -12.77
C LYS A 125 -9.15 -2.10 -12.96
N ASP A 126 -10.21 -2.78 -13.39
CA ASP A 126 -11.52 -2.16 -13.55
C ASP A 126 -12.07 -1.69 -12.20
N PHE A 127 -11.86 -2.47 -11.13
CA PHE A 127 -12.18 -2.05 -9.76
C PHE A 127 -11.41 -0.80 -9.36
N THR A 128 -10.09 -0.79 -9.52
CA THR A 128 -9.23 0.34 -9.16
C THR A 128 -9.64 1.60 -9.91
N LEU A 129 -9.96 1.49 -11.21
CA LEU A 129 -10.44 2.62 -12.01
C LEU A 129 -11.82 3.11 -11.53
N LEU A 130 -12.76 2.20 -11.28
CA LEU A 130 -14.09 2.55 -10.80
C LEU A 130 -14.01 3.26 -9.45
N LEU A 131 -13.26 2.68 -8.50
CA LEU A 131 -13.08 3.26 -7.17
C LEU A 131 -12.45 4.66 -7.24
N THR A 132 -11.42 4.81 -8.08
CA THR A 132 -10.77 6.12 -8.32
C THR A 132 -11.74 7.13 -8.91
N SER A 133 -12.66 6.70 -9.79
CA SER A 133 -13.64 7.60 -10.41
C SER A 133 -14.75 8.04 -9.47
N LYS A 134 -15.07 7.24 -8.44
CA LYS A 134 -16.21 7.46 -7.56
C LYS A 134 -15.90 8.25 -6.28
N GLY A 135 -14.64 8.54 -5.95
CA GLY A 135 -14.37 9.28 -4.72
C GLY A 135 -12.95 9.79 -4.53
N VAL A 136 -12.84 10.74 -3.60
CA VAL A 136 -11.57 11.09 -2.96
C VAL A 136 -11.23 9.96 -2.00
N ILE A 137 -10.00 9.43 -2.07
CA ILE A 137 -9.55 8.26 -1.30
C ILE A 137 -9.84 8.39 0.20
N GLU A 138 -9.81 9.62 0.73
CA GLU A 138 -10.02 9.96 2.14
C GLU A 138 -11.49 9.86 2.61
N GLU A 139 -12.45 9.71 1.68
CA GLU A 139 -13.90 9.64 1.95
C GLU A 139 -14.52 8.29 1.57
N LEU A 140 -13.69 7.31 1.22
CA LEU A 140 -14.18 5.99 0.85
C LEU A 140 -14.86 5.31 2.05
N SER A 141 -16.07 4.80 1.81
CA SER A 141 -16.85 4.03 2.79
C SER A 141 -16.91 2.56 2.38
N GLN A 142 -17.12 1.66 3.36
CA GLN A 142 -17.33 0.24 3.08
C GLN A 142 -18.45 0.03 2.04
N GLY A 143 -19.55 0.79 2.14
CA GLY A 143 -20.67 0.68 1.20
C GLY A 143 -20.28 1.01 -0.24
N LEU A 144 -19.44 2.02 -0.46
CA LEU A 144 -18.93 2.36 -1.79
C LEU A 144 -17.97 1.28 -2.34
N ILE A 145 -17.14 0.71 -1.45
CA ILE A 145 -16.23 -0.39 -1.79
C ILE A 145 -17.04 -1.61 -2.25
N ASP A 146 -18.05 -2.01 -1.47
CA ASP A 146 -18.93 -3.13 -1.76
C ASP A 146 -19.71 -2.91 -3.08
N GLU A 147 -20.22 -1.70 -3.30
CA GLU A 147 -20.88 -1.32 -4.54
C GLU A 147 -19.94 -1.46 -5.74
N CYS A 148 -18.69 -0.98 -5.62
CA CYS A 148 -17.70 -1.10 -6.68
C CYS A 148 -17.36 -2.57 -6.96
N ILE A 149 -17.19 -3.40 -5.92
CA ILE A 149 -16.93 -4.84 -6.07
C ILE A 149 -18.07 -5.53 -6.83
N VAL A 150 -19.31 -5.31 -6.42
CA VAL A 150 -20.48 -5.92 -7.08
C VAL A 150 -20.55 -5.47 -8.54
N GLN A 151 -20.37 -4.17 -8.80
CA GLN A 151 -20.45 -3.61 -10.13
C GLN A 151 -19.40 -4.20 -11.08
N VAL A 152 -18.13 -4.30 -10.66
CA VAL A 152 -17.07 -4.82 -11.55
C VAL A 152 -17.15 -6.33 -11.74
N MET A 153 -17.64 -7.07 -10.74
CA MET A 153 -17.91 -8.50 -10.87
C MET A 153 -19.04 -8.76 -11.87
N ASP A 154 -20.10 -7.97 -11.86
CA ASP A 154 -21.20 -8.05 -12.82
C ASP A 154 -20.73 -7.70 -14.25
N GLN A 155 -20.01 -6.58 -14.40
CA GLN A 155 -19.44 -6.13 -15.67
C GLN A 155 -18.45 -7.13 -16.29
N ASN A 156 -17.77 -7.92 -15.47
CA ASN A 156 -16.79 -8.92 -15.90
C ASN A 156 -17.28 -10.36 -15.72
N SER A 157 -18.59 -10.58 -15.54
CA SER A 157 -19.17 -11.89 -15.24
C SER A 157 -18.78 -12.96 -16.26
N ASP A 158 -18.85 -12.66 -17.56
CA ASP A 158 -18.44 -13.58 -18.63
C ASP A 158 -16.97 -13.99 -18.53
N LEU A 159 -16.07 -13.05 -18.22
CA LEU A 159 -14.65 -13.30 -18.04
C LEU A 159 -14.41 -14.22 -16.84
N ILE A 160 -15.08 -13.92 -15.71
CA ILE A 160 -14.96 -14.69 -14.47
C ILE A 160 -15.52 -16.10 -14.66
N LEU A 161 -16.70 -16.23 -15.29
CA LEU A 161 -17.32 -17.53 -15.59
C LEU A 161 -16.44 -18.36 -16.52
N LYS A 162 -15.84 -17.75 -17.54
CA LYS A 162 -14.92 -18.46 -18.46
C LYS A 162 -13.67 -18.96 -17.75
N ALA A 163 -13.10 -18.18 -16.82
CA ALA A 163 -11.86 -18.53 -16.14
C ALA A 163 -12.05 -19.45 -14.93
N TYR A 164 -13.17 -19.32 -14.20
CA TYR A 164 -13.39 -19.97 -12.91
C TYR A 164 -14.67 -20.82 -12.83
N GLY A 165 -15.53 -20.78 -13.84
CA GLY A 165 -16.81 -21.50 -13.88
C GLY A 165 -17.91 -20.92 -12.97
N ASN A 166 -17.57 -20.00 -12.08
CA ASN A 166 -18.49 -19.42 -11.10
C ASN A 166 -18.00 -18.02 -10.67
N ILE A 167 -18.89 -17.02 -10.67
CA ILE A 167 -18.61 -15.65 -10.21
C ILE A 167 -18.28 -15.58 -8.71
N SER A 168 -18.75 -16.55 -7.92
CA SER A 168 -18.45 -16.69 -6.49
C SER A 168 -17.43 -17.79 -6.21
N SER A 169 -16.61 -18.15 -7.21
CA SER A 169 -15.55 -19.15 -7.04
C SER A 169 -14.61 -18.75 -5.89
N PRO A 170 -14.36 -19.64 -4.90
CA PRO A 170 -13.44 -19.33 -3.80
C PRO A 170 -12.03 -18.95 -4.28
N LYS A 171 -11.58 -19.56 -5.39
CA LYS A 171 -10.28 -19.24 -6.00
C LYS A 171 -10.28 -17.83 -6.58
N PHE A 172 -11.33 -17.46 -7.34
CA PHE A 172 -11.48 -16.10 -7.86
C PHE A 172 -11.49 -15.07 -6.72
N MET A 173 -12.29 -15.31 -5.67
CA MET A 173 -12.39 -14.37 -4.54
C MET A 173 -11.05 -14.23 -3.80
N GLN A 174 -10.28 -15.31 -3.67
CA GLN A 174 -8.95 -15.26 -3.06
C GLN A 174 -7.97 -14.43 -3.90
N GLU A 175 -7.89 -14.67 -5.21
CA GLU A 175 -7.03 -13.90 -6.11
C GLU A 175 -7.47 -12.43 -6.18
N PHE A 176 -8.78 -12.17 -6.26
CA PHE A 176 -9.31 -10.82 -6.33
C PHE A 176 -9.03 -10.06 -5.05
N GLN A 177 -9.23 -10.67 -3.87
CA GLN A 177 -8.83 -10.06 -2.60
C GLN A 177 -7.32 -9.78 -2.56
N ALA A 178 -6.48 -10.68 -3.07
CA ALA A 178 -5.06 -10.44 -3.15
C ALA A 178 -4.75 -9.20 -3.99
N TYR A 179 -5.35 -9.08 -5.18
CA TYR A 179 -5.21 -7.89 -6.02
C TYR A 179 -5.64 -6.61 -5.30
N LEU A 180 -6.81 -6.61 -4.65
CA LEU A 180 -7.30 -5.43 -3.92
C LEU A 180 -6.29 -4.97 -2.86
N MET A 181 -5.69 -5.93 -2.17
CA MET A 181 -4.82 -5.71 -1.03
C MET A 181 -3.36 -5.38 -1.42
N THR A 182 -2.90 -5.74 -2.63
CA THR A 182 -1.50 -5.52 -3.04
C THR A 182 -1.33 -4.56 -4.22
N GLU A 183 -2.30 -4.46 -5.13
CA GLU A 183 -2.20 -3.68 -6.37
C GLU A 183 -3.09 -2.43 -6.40
N SER A 184 -4.25 -2.46 -5.73
CA SER A 184 -5.22 -1.35 -5.78
C SER A 184 -4.86 -0.25 -4.75
N ILE A 185 -3.98 0.67 -5.12
CA ILE A 185 -3.56 1.82 -4.28
C ILE A 185 -4.72 2.53 -3.55
N PRO A 186 -5.84 2.93 -4.20
CA PRO A 186 -6.95 3.59 -3.49
C PRO A 186 -7.58 2.70 -2.42
N TYR A 187 -7.69 1.39 -2.68
CA TYR A 187 -8.20 0.42 -1.71
C TYR A 187 -7.20 0.20 -0.57
N ILE A 188 -5.90 0.06 -0.88
CA ILE A 188 -4.84 -0.09 0.10
C ILE A 188 -4.80 1.10 1.06
N ARG A 189 -4.87 2.33 0.54
CA ARG A 189 -4.92 3.55 1.35
C ARG A 189 -6.18 3.61 2.19
N TRP A 190 -7.32 3.20 1.65
CA TRP A 190 -8.55 3.09 2.43
C TRP A 190 -8.40 2.08 3.57
N VAL A 191 -7.91 0.86 3.32
CA VAL A 191 -7.66 -0.14 4.38
C VAL A 191 -6.69 0.40 5.44
N ALA A 192 -5.57 0.99 5.03
CA ALA A 192 -4.61 1.61 5.95
C ALA A 192 -5.25 2.69 6.82
N SER A 193 -6.23 3.43 6.27
CA SER A 193 -6.96 4.45 7.03
C SER A 193 -7.84 3.88 8.15
N GLN A 194 -8.31 2.64 8.00
CA GLN A 194 -9.20 1.96 8.95
C GLN A 194 -8.44 1.29 10.12
N LEU A 195 -7.12 1.11 10.02
CA LEU A 195 -6.31 0.36 11.00
C LEU A 195 -5.96 1.15 12.28
N ASN A 196 -6.57 2.33 12.50
CA ASN A 196 -6.27 3.23 13.63
C ASN A 196 -7.51 3.79 14.32
#